data_AF-A0A7Z7CBT0-F1
#
_entry.id   AF-A0A7Z7CBT0-F1
#
_cell.length_a   1.000
_cell.length_b   1.000
_cell.length_c   1.000
_cell.angle_alpha   90.00
_cell.angle_beta   90.00
_cell.angle_gamma   90.00
#
_symmetry.space_group_name_H-M   'P 1'
#
loop_
_entity.id
_entity.type
_entity.pdbx_description
1 polymer ?
#
loop_
_entity_poly.entity_id
_entity_poly.type
_entity_poly.pdbx_seq_one_letter_code
_entity_poly.pdbx_strand_id
1 'polypeptide(L)'
;MDKLSKVSTALTEQQFSDRLEACKEKLYRFAFSYVKNEQEALEIISEASYKGFLSYEKVKSPDYFETWMTRIVINCSLDHIRRKKKYTYMEDSTIPFAAEESSMGLEEQWDLYEALDHLHPKIGHLSF
;
A
#
# COMPACT_ATOMS: atom_id res chain seq x y z
N MET A 1 2.45 -11.42 -46.82
CA MET A 1 3.66 -11.72 -46.05
C MET A 1 3.71 -10.79 -44.86
N ASP A 2 3.76 -11.39 -43.68
CA ASP A 2 3.47 -10.82 -42.37
C ASP A 2 4.16 -9.48 -42.09
N LYS A 3 3.35 -8.48 -41.73
CA LYS A 3 3.82 -7.43 -40.83
C LYS A 3 3.87 -8.05 -39.44
N LEU A 4 5.05 -8.54 -39.03
CA LEU A 4 5.38 -8.68 -37.62
C LEU A 4 5.16 -7.31 -36.96
N SER A 5 3.98 -7.10 -36.36
CA SER A 5 3.82 -6.04 -35.38
C SER A 5 4.75 -6.42 -34.23
N LYS A 6 5.78 -5.61 -34.00
CA LYS A 6 6.47 -5.61 -32.72
C LYS A 6 5.40 -5.34 -31.67
N VAL A 7 4.90 -6.40 -31.04
CA VAL A 7 4.05 -6.30 -29.85
C VAL A 7 4.91 -5.55 -28.84
N SER A 8 4.52 -4.31 -28.55
CA SER A 8 5.19 -3.50 -27.56
C SER A 8 5.20 -4.26 -26.23
N THR A 9 6.39 -4.56 -25.72
CA THR A 9 6.59 -5.16 -24.39
C THR A 9 6.25 -4.19 -23.24
N ALA A 10 5.99 -2.91 -23.54
CA ALA A 10 5.59 -1.92 -22.56
C ALA A 10 4.10 -2.04 -22.25
N LEU A 11 3.76 -1.99 -20.95
CA LEU A 11 2.39 -1.96 -20.46
C LEU A 11 1.66 -0.73 -21.04
N THR A 12 0.44 -0.91 -21.54
CA THR A 12 -0.40 0.21 -22.01
C THR A 12 -1.17 0.85 -20.86
N GLU A 13 -1.69 2.06 -21.08
CA GLU A 13 -2.55 2.77 -20.12
C GLU A 13 -3.77 1.94 -19.69
N GLN A 14 -4.46 1.31 -20.66
CA GLN A 14 -5.61 0.45 -20.37
C GLN A 14 -5.19 -0.75 -19.52
N GLN A 15 -4.07 -1.39 -19.86
CA GLN A 15 -3.56 -2.54 -19.10
C GLN A 15 -3.13 -2.15 -17.68
N PHE A 16 -2.61 -0.93 -17.48
CA PHE A 16 -2.35 -0.39 -16.15
C PHE A 16 -3.65 -0.28 -15.35
N SER A 17 -4.67 0.36 -15.92
CA SER A 17 -5.98 0.56 -15.28
C SER A 17 -6.61 -0.76 -14.86
N ASP A 18 -6.69 -1.72 -15.79
CA ASP A 18 -7.32 -3.02 -15.55
C ASP A 18 -6.60 -3.80 -14.43
N ARG A 19 -5.26 -3.75 -14.41
CA ARG A 19 -4.46 -4.44 -13.39
C ARG A 19 -4.53 -3.76 -12.04
N LEU A 20 -4.53 -2.42 -12.01
CA LEU A 20 -4.68 -1.66 -10.78
C LEU A 20 -6.04 -1.94 -10.14
N GLU A 21 -7.10 -1.93 -10.93
CA GLU A 21 -8.45 -2.25 -10.48
C GLU A 21 -8.52 -3.68 -9.90
N ALA A 22 -7.86 -4.64 -10.55
CA ALA A 22 -7.82 -6.03 -10.08
C ALA A 22 -7.08 -6.22 -8.73
N CYS A 23 -6.10 -5.37 -8.40
CA CYS A 23 -5.33 -5.49 -7.15
C CYS A 23 -5.67 -4.41 -6.09
N LYS A 24 -6.58 -3.47 -6.38
CA LYS A 24 -6.86 -2.31 -5.53
C LYS A 24 -7.21 -2.66 -4.09
N GLU A 25 -8.00 -3.72 -3.88
CA GLU A 25 -8.47 -4.10 -2.54
C GLU A 25 -7.28 -4.59 -1.69
N LYS A 26 -6.40 -5.38 -2.28
CA LYS A 26 -5.18 -5.86 -1.62
C LYS A 26 -4.24 -4.71 -1.31
N LEU A 27 -4.03 -3.80 -2.26
CA LEU A 27 -3.23 -2.58 -2.04
C LEU A 27 -3.81 -1.73 -0.92
N TYR A 28 -5.13 -1.55 -0.87
CA TYR A 28 -5.81 -0.83 0.20
C TYR A 28 -5.59 -1.50 1.56
N ARG A 29 -5.73 -2.83 1.66
CA ARG A 29 -5.44 -3.58 2.90
C ARG A 29 -4.00 -3.38 3.35
N PHE A 30 -3.03 -3.37 2.44
CA PHE A 30 -1.64 -3.02 2.77
C PHE A 30 -1.56 -1.61 3.35
N ALA A 31 -2.07 -0.58 2.65
CA ALA A 31 -2.03 0.79 3.14
C ALA A 31 -2.67 0.92 4.52
N PHE A 32 -3.87 0.34 4.70
CA PHE A 32 -4.59 0.33 5.98
C PHE A 32 -3.81 -0.39 7.08
N SER A 33 -3.05 -1.44 6.76
CA SER A 33 -2.21 -2.13 7.75
C SER A 33 -1.12 -1.22 8.34
N TYR A 34 -0.67 -0.20 7.60
CA TYR A 34 0.32 0.78 8.09
C TYR A 34 -0.28 1.92 8.90
N VAL A 35 -1.43 2.46 8.49
CA VAL A 35 -2.00 3.69 9.09
C VAL A 35 -3.19 3.46 10.00
N LYS A 36 -3.87 2.31 9.89
CA LYS A 36 -5.08 1.94 10.66
C LYS A 36 -6.16 3.02 10.65
N ASN A 37 -6.23 3.79 9.58
CA ASN A 37 -7.18 4.86 9.34
C ASN A 37 -7.61 4.81 7.87
N GLU A 38 -8.93 4.78 7.63
CA GLU A 38 -9.50 4.64 6.30
C GLU A 38 -9.16 5.83 5.39
N GLN A 39 -9.32 7.06 5.89
CA GLN A 39 -9.07 8.27 5.11
C GLN A 39 -7.59 8.37 4.70
N GLU A 40 -6.66 8.11 5.63
CA GLU A 40 -5.23 8.12 5.35
C GLU A 40 -4.84 7.00 4.36
N ALA A 41 -5.47 5.82 4.48
CA ALA A 41 -5.25 4.72 3.55
C ALA A 41 -5.71 5.10 2.13
N LEU A 42 -6.89 5.74 2.00
CA LEU A 42 -7.39 6.21 0.71
C LEU A 42 -6.47 7.27 0.08
N GLU A 43 -5.95 8.20 0.88
CA GLU A 43 -4.95 9.18 0.40
C GLU A 43 -3.68 8.50 -0.11
N ILE A 44 -3.15 7.52 0.63
CA ILE A 44 -1.99 6.74 0.22
C ILE A 44 -2.25 6.01 -1.09
N ILE A 45 -3.41 5.37 -1.25
CA ILE A 45 -3.77 4.65 -2.47
C ILE A 45 -3.88 5.59 -3.66
N SER A 46 -4.45 6.77 -3.48
CA SER A 46 -4.52 7.80 -4.52
C SER A 46 -3.12 8.26 -4.94
N GLU A 47 -2.26 8.58 -3.97
CA GLU A 47 -0.87 9.01 -4.22
C GLU A 47 -0.07 7.91 -4.92
N ALA A 48 -0.20 6.66 -4.47
CA ALA A 48 0.47 5.51 -5.06
C ALA A 48 -0.01 5.21 -6.48
N SER A 49 -1.32 5.28 -6.73
CA SER A 49 -1.91 5.07 -8.06
C SER A 49 -1.42 6.13 -9.04
N TYR A 50 -1.37 7.39 -8.63
CA TYR A 50 -0.83 8.48 -9.43
C TYR A 50 0.67 8.29 -9.76
N LYS A 51 1.50 7.96 -8.76
CA LYS A 51 2.92 7.66 -8.97
C LYS A 51 3.14 6.43 -9.87
N GLY A 52 2.31 5.41 -9.72
CA GLY A 52 2.28 4.24 -10.60
C GLY A 52 1.98 4.65 -12.04
N PHE A 53 0.93 5.45 -12.24
CA PHE A 53 0.54 5.94 -13.57
C PHE A 53 1.61 6.83 -14.23
N LEU A 54 2.43 7.54 -13.47
CA LEU A 54 3.54 8.30 -14.06
C LEU A 54 4.75 7.44 -14.46
N SER A 55 4.78 6.17 -14.05
CA SER A 55 5.98 5.32 -14.18
C SER A 55 5.74 3.92 -14.74
N TYR A 56 4.50 3.57 -15.08
CA TYR A 56 4.13 2.22 -15.53
C TYR A 56 4.85 1.76 -16.81
N GLU A 57 5.23 2.69 -17.69
CA GLU A 57 5.99 2.38 -18.90
C GLU A 57 7.35 1.71 -18.61
N LYS A 58 7.86 1.86 -17.39
CA LYS A 58 9.13 1.25 -16.94
C LYS A 58 8.98 -0.20 -16.49
N VAL A 59 7.73 -0.69 -16.37
CA VAL A 59 7.45 -2.07 -15.94
C VAL A 59 7.79 -3.01 -17.09
N LYS A 60 8.92 -3.73 -16.94
CA LYS A 60 9.48 -4.62 -17.98
C LYS A 60 8.68 -5.90 -18.19
N SER A 61 8.00 -6.38 -17.14
CA SER A 61 7.14 -7.56 -17.21
C SER A 61 5.83 -7.28 -16.46
N PRO A 62 4.68 -7.40 -17.13
CA PRO A 62 3.37 -7.23 -16.50
C PRO A 62 3.09 -8.17 -15.33
N ASP A 63 3.79 -9.32 -15.25
CA ASP A 63 3.58 -10.31 -14.19
C ASP A 63 4.03 -9.79 -12.82
N TYR A 64 4.94 -8.82 -12.79
CA TYR A 64 5.42 -8.19 -11.55
C TYR A 64 4.66 -6.92 -11.18
N PHE A 65 3.59 -6.58 -11.90
CA PHE A 65 2.84 -5.34 -11.68
C PHE A 65 2.36 -5.20 -10.24
N GLU A 66 1.78 -6.25 -9.67
CA GLU A 66 1.24 -6.23 -8.31
C GLU A 66 2.35 -6.00 -7.27
N THR A 67 3.46 -6.75 -7.37
CA THR A 67 4.62 -6.58 -6.49
C THR A 67 5.21 -5.18 -6.60
N TRP A 68 5.28 -4.66 -7.82
CA TRP A 68 5.78 -3.31 -8.07
C TRP A 68 4.87 -2.24 -7.47
N MET A 69 3.54 -2.33 -7.69
CA MET A 69 2.56 -1.42 -7.07
C MET A 69 2.56 -1.52 -5.54
N THR A 70 2.66 -2.72 -4.99
CA THR A 70 2.75 -2.94 -3.54
C THR A 70 3.93 -2.19 -2.95
N ARG A 71 5.09 -2.21 -3.62
CA ARG A 71 6.27 -1.44 -3.18
C ARG A 71 6.03 0.07 -3.23
N ILE A 72 5.31 0.58 -4.23
CA ILE A 72 4.92 2.00 -4.29
C ILE A 72 4.02 2.35 -3.10
N VAL A 73 3.01 1.52 -2.82
CA VAL A 73 2.09 1.72 -1.68
C VAL A 73 2.86 1.75 -0.36
N ILE A 74 3.73 0.78 -0.11
CA ILE A 74 4.55 0.73 1.11
C ILE A 74 5.38 2.02 1.26
N ASN A 75 6.05 2.45 0.18
CA ASN A 75 6.84 3.69 0.23
C ASN A 75 5.97 4.92 0.52
N CYS A 76 4.79 5.03 -0.10
CA CYS A 76 3.84 6.11 0.19
C CYS A 76 3.33 6.05 1.64
N SER A 77 3.04 4.87 2.19
CA SER A 77 2.65 4.69 3.59
C SER A 77 3.74 5.18 4.55
N LEU A 78 4.99 4.75 4.34
CA LEU A 78 6.12 5.16 5.18
C LEU A 78 6.38 6.66 5.09
N ASP A 79 6.29 7.24 3.88
CA ASP A 79 6.42 8.67 3.69
C ASP A 79 5.29 9.45 4.38
N HIS A 80 4.04 8.98 4.29
CA HIS A 80 2.90 9.57 4.97
C HIS A 80 3.12 9.59 6.49
N ILE A 81 3.52 8.44 7.08
CA ILE A 81 3.81 8.32 8.51
C ILE A 81 4.95 9.26 8.93
N ARG A 82 6.03 9.32 8.15
CA ARG A 82 7.18 10.21 8.43
C ARG A 82 6.77 11.68 8.40
N ARG A 83 5.95 12.09 7.42
CA ARG A 83 5.42 13.45 7.34
C ARG A 83 4.53 13.77 8.53
N LYS A 84 3.59 12.88 8.86
CA LYS A 84 2.68 13.02 10.00
C LYS A 84 3.45 13.20 11.31
N LYS A 85 4.44 12.35 11.59
CA LYS A 85 5.31 12.47 12.77
C LYS A 85 6.05 13.81 12.82
N LYS A 86 6.52 14.31 11.67
CA LYS A 86 7.18 15.63 11.59
C LYS A 86 6.20 16.76 11.91
N TYR A 87 4.97 16.71 11.41
CA TYR A 87 3.94 17.69 11.73
C TYR A 87 3.56 17.66 13.21
N THR A 88 3.35 16.47 13.79
CA THR A 88 3.10 16.31 15.23
C THR A 88 4.28 16.84 16.07
N TYR A 89 5.53 16.58 15.70
CA TYR A 89 6.69 17.08 16.43
C TYR A 89 6.86 18.61 16.34
N MET A 90 6.48 19.21 15.21
CA MET A 90 6.47 20.67 15.08
C MET A 90 5.39 21.31 15.97
N GLU A 91 4.26 20.62 16.15
CA GLU A 91 3.17 21.04 17.03
C GLU A 91 3.52 20.84 18.52
N ASP A 92 4.27 19.79 18.86
CA ASP A 92 4.52 19.32 20.23
C ASP A 92 5.93 19.65 20.78
N SER A 93 6.48 20.82 20.43
CA SER A 93 7.85 21.24 20.78
C SER A 93 8.10 21.53 22.28
N THR A 94 7.41 20.84 23.21
CA THR A 94 7.60 20.99 24.66
C THR A 94 7.97 19.72 25.46
N ILE A 95 8.13 18.53 24.88
CA ILE A 95 8.45 17.31 25.68
C ILE A 95 9.69 16.54 25.16
N PRO A 96 10.74 16.33 25.98
CA PRO A 96 11.92 15.57 25.58
C PRO A 96 11.68 14.06 25.48
N PHE A 97 12.08 13.56 24.33
CA PHE A 97 12.32 12.19 23.86
C PHE A 97 12.67 11.10 24.89
N ALA A 98 11.88 10.03 24.88
CA ALA A 98 12.36 8.66 25.05
C ALA A 98 11.69 7.80 23.96
N ALA A 99 12.34 7.64 22.82
CA ALA A 99 11.93 6.65 21.83
C ALA A 99 12.54 5.30 22.23
N GLU A 100 11.73 4.43 22.83
CA GLU A 100 11.98 3.00 22.71
C GLU A 100 11.52 2.56 21.32
N GLU A 101 12.49 2.33 20.44
CA GLU A 101 12.27 1.59 19.21
C GLU A 101 11.92 0.14 19.57
N SER A 102 10.64 -0.18 19.70
CA SER A 102 10.16 -1.53 19.40
C SER A 102 9.95 -1.62 17.90
N SER A 103 11.01 -1.97 17.17
CA SER A 103 10.89 -2.42 15.79
C SER A 103 10.35 -3.86 15.78
N MET A 104 9.04 -4.04 15.98
CA MET A 104 8.43 -5.31 15.57
C MET A 104 8.56 -5.41 14.05
N GLY A 105 9.10 -6.54 13.58
CA GLY A 105 9.22 -6.81 12.16
C GLY A 105 7.85 -6.80 11.49
N LEU A 106 7.79 -6.42 10.21
CA LEU A 106 6.53 -6.42 9.46
C LEU A 106 5.85 -7.81 9.48
N GLU A 107 6.65 -8.89 9.50
CA GLU A 107 6.18 -10.27 9.68
C GLU A 107 5.55 -10.52 11.06
N GLU A 108 6.18 -10.07 12.15
CA GLU A 108 5.63 -10.22 13.51
C GLU A 108 4.31 -9.45 13.68
N GLN A 109 4.18 -8.31 13.00
CA GLN A 109 2.96 -7.53 13.00
C GLN A 109 1.84 -8.22 12.21
N TRP A 110 2.17 -8.89 11.10
CA TRP A 110 1.22 -9.66 10.29
C TRP A 110 0.75 -10.92 11.03
N ASP A 111 1.67 -11.66 11.63
CA ASP A 111 1.38 -12.84 12.45
C ASP A 111 0.47 -12.48 13.64
N LEU A 112 0.64 -11.30 14.24
CA LEU A 112 -0.22 -10.82 15.32
C LEU A 112 -1.66 -10.54 14.82
N TYR A 113 -1.81 -9.95 13.64
CA TYR A 113 -3.13 -9.71 13.05
C TYR A 113 -3.80 -11.00 12.58
N GLU A 114 -3.05 -11.95 12.03
CA GLU A 114 -3.55 -13.28 11.69
C GLU A 114 -3.95 -14.06 12.95
N ALA A 115 -3.16 -13.98 14.01
CA ALA A 115 -3.50 -14.57 15.31
C ALA A 115 -4.76 -13.92 15.92
N LEU A 116 -4.97 -12.61 15.76
CA LEU A 116 -6.20 -11.92 16.16
C LEU A 116 -7.42 -12.42 15.38
N ASP A 117 -7.28 -12.64 14.06
CA ASP A 117 -8.33 -13.24 13.23
C ASP A 117 -8.64 -14.69 13.64
N HIS A 118 -7.65 -15.42 14.16
CA HIS A 118 -7.81 -16.79 14.67
C HIS A 118 -8.25 -16.89 16.13
N LEU A 119 -8.12 -15.83 16.94
CA LEU A 119 -8.47 -15.85 18.37
C LEU A 119 -9.99 -15.74 18.61
N HIS A 120 -10.83 -15.59 17.59
CA HIS A 120 -12.28 -15.58 17.79
C HIS A 120 -13.14 -16.24 16.69
N PRO A 121 -13.30 -17.57 16.70
CA PRO A 121 -14.44 -18.20 16.05
C PRO A 121 -15.69 -18.03 16.94
N LYS A 122 -16.32 -16.84 16.91
CA LYS A 122 -17.76 -16.55 17.16
C LYS A 122 -18.01 -15.09 17.54
N ILE A 123 -18.16 -14.20 16.58
CA ILE A 123 -19.27 -13.25 16.68
C ILE A 123 -20.18 -13.54 15.49
N GLY A 124 -20.96 -14.60 15.65
CA GLY A 124 -22.15 -14.78 14.84
C GLY A 124 -23.15 -13.69 15.19
N HIS A 125 -23.78 -13.15 14.15
CA HIS A 125 -24.91 -12.24 14.18
C HIS A 125 -24.68 -10.85 14.79
N LEU A 126 -24.91 -9.85 13.94
CA LEU A 126 -25.90 -8.76 14.06
C LEU A 126 -25.65 -7.91 12.80
N SER A 127 -26.36 -8.13 11.69
CA SER A 127 -27.68 -7.57 11.41
C SER A 127 -27.82 -6.17 12.03
N PHE A 128 -27.39 -5.13 11.31
CA PHE A 128 -28.23 -4.11 10.68
C PHE A 128 -27.40 -3.32 9.66
#